data_AF-A0A9P8UQG8-F1
#
_entry.id   AF-A0A9P8UQG8-F1
#
_cell.length_a   1.000
_cell.length_b   1.000
_cell.length_c   1.000
_cell.angle_alpha   90.00
_cell.angle_beta   90.00
_cell.angle_gamma   90.00
#
_symmetry.space_group_name_H-M   'P 1'
#
loop_
_entity.id
_entity.type
_entity.pdbx_description
1 polymer ?
#
loop_
_entity_poly.entity_id
_entity_poly.type
_entity_poly.pdbx_seq_one_letter_code
_entity_poly.pdbx_strand_id
1 'polypeptide(L)'
;MCRLILFAGSCTQCGGEFSWDELAQQLPCLEAKNSGMFGECRNGVNMDQHTFDQECDSCLEAGGGEGYGDTQTNNKKGDDRGKKRQRTG
;
A
#
# COMPACT_ATOMS: atom_id res chain seq x y z
N MET A 1 -25.90 -1.35 -12.23
CA MET A 1 -24.95 -2.47 -12.06
C MET A 1 -23.93 -2.07 -11.02
N CYS A 2 -23.53 -3.01 -10.19
CA CYS A 2 -22.37 -2.87 -9.33
C CYS A 2 -21.11 -3.02 -10.22
N ARG A 3 -20.01 -2.34 -9.91
CA ARG A 3 -18.75 -2.47 -10.67
C ARG A 3 -17.63 -2.95 -9.76
N LEU A 4 -16.89 -3.97 -10.20
CA LEU A 4 -15.67 -4.44 -9.58
C LEU A 4 -14.51 -4.05 -10.50
N ILE A 5 -13.63 -3.20 -10.01
CA ILE A 5 -12.45 -2.73 -10.75
C ILE A 5 -11.26 -3.57 -10.30
N LEU A 6 -10.55 -4.17 -11.26
CA LEU A 6 -9.35 -4.97 -11.02
C LEU A 6 -8.16 -4.35 -11.77
N PHE A 7 -6.97 -4.47 -11.21
CA PHE A 7 -5.74 -3.98 -11.83
C PHE A 7 -4.81 -5.18 -12.10
N ALA A 8 -4.34 -5.29 -13.34
CA ALA A 8 -3.44 -6.36 -13.77
C ALA A 8 -2.49 -5.85 -14.87
N GLY A 9 -1.36 -6.50 -15.06
CA GLY A 9 -0.26 -5.96 -15.84
C GLY A 9 1.08 -6.58 -15.47
N SER A 10 2.15 -6.01 -15.97
CA SER A 10 3.50 -6.55 -15.89
C SER A 10 4.35 -5.85 -14.82
N CYS A 11 5.20 -6.61 -14.16
CA CYS A 11 6.20 -6.08 -13.25
C CYS A 11 7.32 -5.40 -14.04
N THR A 12 7.56 -4.12 -13.74
CA THR A 12 8.59 -3.32 -14.43
C THR A 12 10.02 -3.80 -14.16
N GLN A 13 10.25 -4.60 -13.11
CA GLN A 13 11.56 -5.15 -12.75
C GLN A 13 11.79 -6.55 -13.31
N CYS A 14 10.88 -7.48 -13.04
CA CYS A 14 11.06 -8.89 -13.39
C CYS A 14 10.30 -9.31 -14.65
N GLY A 15 9.42 -8.45 -15.18
CA GLY A 15 8.62 -8.72 -16.38
C GLY A 15 7.49 -9.75 -16.18
N GLY A 16 7.27 -10.26 -14.96
CA GLY A 16 6.17 -11.18 -14.68
C GLY A 16 4.81 -10.50 -14.72
N GLU A 17 3.75 -11.24 -15.02
CA GLU A 17 2.37 -10.74 -14.96
C GLU A 17 1.79 -10.91 -13.55
N PHE A 18 1.17 -9.86 -13.02
CA PHE A 18 0.59 -9.83 -11.69
C PHE A 18 -0.81 -9.22 -11.70
N SER A 19 -1.58 -9.52 -10.65
CA SER A 19 -2.80 -8.81 -10.28
C SER A 19 -2.58 -8.06 -8.97
N TRP A 20 -3.05 -6.82 -8.91
CA TRP A 20 -2.97 -5.98 -7.72
C TRP A 20 -4.33 -5.96 -7.04
N ASP A 21 -4.67 -7.08 -6.39
CA ASP A 21 -5.98 -7.30 -5.77
C ASP A 21 -6.24 -6.33 -4.60
N GLU A 22 -5.19 -5.81 -3.97
CA GLU A 22 -5.29 -4.76 -2.95
C GLU A 22 -5.78 -3.42 -3.51
N LEU A 23 -5.57 -3.17 -4.80
CA LEU A 23 -6.09 -1.99 -5.51
C LEU A 23 -7.51 -2.21 -6.04
N ALA A 24 -8.08 -3.41 -5.85
CA ALA A 24 -9.41 -3.72 -6.34
C ALA A 24 -10.47 -2.82 -5.67
N GLN A 25 -11.37 -2.27 -6.48
CA GLN A 25 -12.41 -1.36 -5.99
C GLN A 25 -13.79 -1.93 -6.23
N GLN A 26 -14.60 -1.96 -5.17
CA GLN A 26 -16.02 -2.30 -5.26
C GLN A 26 -16.86 -1.03 -5.29
N LEU A 27 -17.53 -0.78 -6.41
CA LEU A 27 -18.45 0.32 -6.61
C LEU A 27 -19.89 -0.21 -6.60
N PRO A 28 -20.56 -0.22 -5.43
CA PRO A 28 -21.94 -0.68 -5.34
C PRO A 28 -22.85 0.28 -6.11
N CYS A 29 -23.86 -0.27 -6.79
CA CYS A 29 -24.94 0.58 -7.28
C CYS A 29 -25.90 0.98 -6.15
N LEU A 30 -26.84 1.88 -6.44
CA LEU A 30 -27.78 2.39 -5.44
C LEU A 30 -28.60 1.27 -4.76
N GLU A 31 -29.05 0.25 -5.50
CA GLU A 31 -29.80 -0.88 -4.93
C GLU A 31 -28.96 -1.66 -3.90
N ALA A 32 -27.76 -2.08 -4.30
CA ALA A 32 -26.82 -2.81 -3.45
C ALA A 32 -26.37 -1.98 -2.23
N LYS A 33 -26.21 -0.66 -2.41
CA LYS A 33 -25.92 0.27 -1.30
C LYS A 33 -27.06 0.30 -0.28
N ASN A 34 -28.31 0.22 -0.76
CA ASN A 34 -29.49 0.23 0.09
C ASN A 34 -29.79 -1.13 0.72
N SER A 35 -29.41 -2.25 0.08
CA SER A 35 -29.53 -3.60 0.67
C SER A 35 -28.37 -3.95 1.60
N GLY A 36 -27.25 -3.23 1.51
CA GLY A 36 -26.06 -3.44 2.33
C GLY A 36 -25.14 -4.54 1.83
N MET A 37 -25.43 -5.15 0.68
CA MET A 37 -24.64 -6.23 0.09
C MET A 37 -24.21 -5.86 -1.33
N PHE A 38 -22.90 -5.88 -1.59
CA PHE A 38 -22.37 -5.70 -2.94
C PHE A 38 -22.83 -6.84 -3.85
N GLY A 39 -23.18 -6.52 -5.09
CA GLY A 39 -23.67 -7.50 -6.07
C GLY A 39 -25.16 -7.84 -5.95
N GLU A 40 -25.85 -7.43 -4.88
CA GLU A 40 -27.32 -7.50 -4.77
C GLU A 40 -27.99 -6.37 -5.54
N CYS A 41 -27.74 -6.35 -6.84
CA CYS A 41 -28.30 -5.37 -7.75
C CYS A 41 -28.92 -6.10 -8.93
N ARG A 42 -30.09 -5.65 -9.41
CA ARG A 42 -30.83 -6.34 -10.49
C ARG A 42 -30.00 -6.55 -11.76
N ASN A 43 -29.06 -5.65 -11.97
CA ASN A 43 -28.17 -5.63 -13.13
C ASN A 43 -26.82 -6.34 -12.88
N GLY A 44 -26.65 -7.02 -11.74
CA GLY A 44 -25.45 -7.78 -11.39
C GLY A 44 -24.18 -6.95 -11.22
N VAL A 45 -23.04 -7.65 -11.22
CA VAL A 45 -21.69 -7.10 -11.10
C VAL A 45 -21.02 -7.09 -12.46
N ASN A 46 -20.52 -5.92 -12.87
CA ASN A 46 -19.61 -5.80 -14.01
C ASN A 46 -18.15 -5.84 -13.52
N MET A 47 -17.28 -6.57 -14.22
CA MET A 47 -15.85 -6.65 -13.91
C MET A 47 -15.08 -5.81 -14.94
N ASP A 48 -14.43 -4.75 -14.48
CA ASP A 48 -13.63 -3.85 -15.29
C ASP A 48 -12.15 -4.04 -14.93
N GLN A 49 -11.37 -4.66 -15.83
CA GLN A 49 -9.93 -4.84 -15.64
C GLN A 49 -9.16 -3.70 -16.31
N HIS A 50 -8.25 -3.08 -15.57
CA HIS A 50 -7.36 -2.04 -16.05
C HIS A 50 -5.92 -2.51 -16.09
N THR A 51 -5.21 -2.11 -17.15
CA THR A 51 -3.77 -2.33 -17.27
C THR A 51 -3.03 -1.48 -16.23
N PHE A 52 -2.12 -2.11 -15.50
CA PHE A 52 -1.34 -1.47 -14.45
C PHE A 52 0.05 -2.13 -14.37
N ASP A 53 1.04 -1.48 -14.97
CA ASP A 53 2.42 -1.94 -14.93
C ASP A 53 3.16 -1.23 -13.79
N GLN A 54 3.53 -1.97 -12.73
CA GLN A 54 4.25 -1.48 -11.55
C GLN A 54 5.12 -2.59 -10.95
N GLU A 55 5.99 -2.26 -9.98
CA GLU A 55 6.77 -3.27 -9.27
C GLU A 55 5.84 -4.20 -8.47
N CYS A 56 6.07 -5.52 -8.56
CA CYS A 56 5.37 -6.47 -7.71
C CYS A 56 5.95 -6.46 -6.29
N ASP A 57 5.20 -6.96 -5.31
CA ASP A 57 5.58 -6.95 -3.89
C ASP A 57 6.99 -7.50 -3.65
N SER A 58 7.35 -8.59 -4.33
CA SER A 58 8.68 -9.19 -4.21
C SER A 58 9.80 -8.26 -4.70
N CYS A 59 9.57 -7.52 -5.78
CA CYS A 59 10.54 -6.58 -6.33
C CYS A 59 10.61 -5.29 -5.50
N LEU A 60 9.47 -4.83 -4.99
CA LEU A 60 9.37 -3.67 -4.11
C LEU A 60 10.16 -3.88 -2.81
N GLU A 61 10.00 -5.05 -2.18
CA GLU A 61 10.74 -5.42 -0.96
C GLU A 61 12.24 -5.63 -1.23
N ALA A 62 12.61 -6.22 -2.37
CA ALA A 62 14.00 -6.44 -2.75
C ALA A 62 14.76 -5.14 -3.07
N GLY A 63 14.05 -4.12 -3.58
CA GLY A 63 14.61 -2.81 -3.91
C GLY A 63 14.89 -1.91 -2.70
N GLY A 64 14.58 -2.36 -1.47
CA GLY A 64 14.64 -1.53 -0.27
C GLY A 64 13.59 -0.42 -0.32
N GLY A 65 12.38 -0.75 -0.79
CA GLY A 65 11.27 0.16 -1.03
C GLY A 65 11.16 1.23 0.04
N GLU A 66 11.51 2.46 -0.35
CA GLU A 66 11.12 3.70 0.33
C GLU A 66 9.60 3.93 0.16
N GLY A 67 8.80 2.93 0.51
CA GLY A 67 7.37 3.10 0.72
C GLY A 67 7.20 4.14 1.82
N TYR A 68 6.31 5.12 1.59
CA TYR A 68 5.97 6.19 2.52
C TYR A 68 5.56 5.64 3.90
N GLY A 69 6.54 5.36 4.75
CA GLY A 69 6.40 4.95 6.13
C GLY A 69 7.12 5.97 6.99
N ASP A 70 6.39 6.99 7.44
CA ASP A 70 6.90 7.87 8.48
C ASP A 70 7.07 7.06 9.79
N THR A 71 8.15 7.40 10.49
CA THR A 71 8.49 7.04 11.88
C THR A 71 9.21 5.70 12.14
N GLN A 72 10.54 5.77 12.35
CA GLN A 72 11.13 5.25 13.60
C GLN A 72 12.19 6.19 14.18
N THR A 73 11.97 6.46 15.46
CA THR A 73 12.66 7.32 16.41
C THR A 73 14.12 6.94 16.63
N ASN A 74 15.05 7.88 16.46
CA ASN A 74 16.39 7.77 17.06
C ASN A 74 16.42 8.44 18.43
N ASN A 75 15.74 7.82 19.40
CA ASN A 75 15.97 8.06 20.81
C ASN A 75 17.12 7.16 21.28
N LYS A 76 18.38 7.57 21.04
CA LYS A 76 19.54 6.99 21.74
C LYS A 76 19.77 7.76 23.03
N LYS A 77 19.25 7.16 24.10
CA LYS A 77 19.37 7.55 25.50
C LYS A 77 20.72 7.10 26.06
N GLY A 78 21.34 7.99 26.85
CA GLY A 78 22.34 7.69 27.89
C GLY A 78 23.80 7.79 27.41
N ASP A 79 24.76 8.23 28.22
CA ASP A 79 24.79 8.86 29.54
C ASP A 79 26.28 9.23 29.79
N ASP A 80 26.56 9.97 30.86
CA ASP A 80 27.89 10.04 31.52
C ASP A 80 29.06 10.83 30.87
N ARG A 81 29.26 12.07 31.33
CA ARG A 81 30.33 12.38 32.32
C ARG A 81 30.37 13.86 32.71
N GLY A 82 29.84 14.16 33.89
CA GLY A 82 30.34 15.26 34.70
C GLY A 82 31.67 14.86 35.39
N LYS A 83 32.68 15.73 35.30
CA LYS A 83 33.90 15.93 36.15
C LYS A 83 35.00 16.51 35.24
N LYS A 84 35.77 17.56 35.56
CA LYS A 84 36.14 18.20 36.82
C LYS A 84 36.75 19.58 36.53
N ARG A 85 36.59 20.47 37.50
CA ARG A 85 37.27 21.75 37.71
C ARG A 85 38.80 21.56 37.78
N GLN A 86 39.60 22.51 37.26
CA GLN A 86 40.88 23.05 37.79
C GLN A 86 41.46 24.03 36.73
N ARG A 87 41.55 25.34 36.95
CA ARG A 87 42.52 26.15 37.74
C ARG A 87 43.96 26.10 37.20
N THR A 88 44.55 27.31 37.09
CA THR A 88 45.96 27.74 36.94
C THR A 88 46.59 27.81 35.54
N GLY A 89 47.24 28.96 35.33
CA GLY A 89 47.99 29.41 34.16
C GLY A 89 48.06 30.93 34.22
#